data_AF-A0A0X8JU05-F1
#
_entry.id   AF-A0A0X8JU05-F1
#
_cell.length_a   1.000
_cell.length_b   1.000
_cell.length_c   1.000
_cell.angle_alpha   90.00
_cell.angle_beta   90.00
_cell.angle_gamma   90.00
#
_symmetry.space_group_name_H-M   'P 1'
#
loop_
_entity.id
_entity.type
_entity.pdbx_description
1 polymer ?
#
loop_
_entity_poly.entity_id
_entity_poly.type
_entity_poly.pdbx_seq_one_letter_code
_entity_poly.pdbx_strand_id
1 'polypeptide(L)' 'MKLLLSVEEACSFLQMNERTLKSGLISGTLDIGSAIVTKVINNKPRYKYHIPTKRAERYMGISYEDFLKMR' A
#
# COMPACT_ATOMS: atom_id res chain seq x y z
N MET A 1 -13.95 6.62 -8.46
CA MET A 1 -12.81 6.66 -7.52
C MET A 1 -12.75 5.42 -6.64
N LYS A 2 -11.65 4.68 -6.75
CA LYS A 2 -11.34 3.55 -5.85
C LYS A 2 -10.85 4.08 -4.50
N LEU A 3 -11.35 3.55 -3.40
CA LEU A 3 -11.00 4.03 -2.05
C LEU A 3 -9.74 3.37 -1.47
N LEU A 4 -9.48 2.12 -1.84
CA LEU A 4 -8.37 1.33 -1.34
C LEU A 4 -7.62 0.68 -2.50
N LEU A 5 -6.29 0.78 -2.46
CA LEU A 5 -5.41 0.11 -3.40
C LEU A 5 -5.08 -1.30 -2.91
N SER A 6 -4.99 -2.24 -3.86
CA SER A 6 -4.35 -3.53 -3.62
C SER A 6 -2.85 -3.33 -3.43
N VAL A 7 -2.17 -4.35 -2.92
CA VAL A 7 -0.71 -4.35 -2.79
C VAL A 7 -0.05 -4.18 -4.15
N GLU A 8 -0.53 -4.88 -5.19
CA GLU A 8 0.00 -4.81 -6.55
C GLU A 8 -0.19 -3.42 -7.17
N GLU A 9 -1.37 -2.83 -6.99
CA GLU A 9 -1.66 -1.48 -7.48
C GLU A 9 -0.80 -0.44 -6.78
N ALA A 10 -0.65 -0.55 -5.46
CA ALA A 10 0.20 0.34 -4.69
C ALA A 10 1.67 0.20 -5.10
N CYS A 11 2.16 -1.02 -5.33
CA CYS A 11 3.51 -1.25 -5.85
C CYS A 11 3.72 -0.56 -7.20
N SER A 12 2.77 -0.74 -8.12
CA SER A 12 2.82 -0.13 -9.44
C SER A 12 2.78 1.40 -9.36
N PHE A 13 1.94 1.95 -8.48
CA PHE A 13 1.74 3.39 -8.37
C PHE A 13 2.93 4.09 -7.69
N LEU A 14 3.44 3.50 -6.62
CA LEU A 14 4.57 4.04 -5.85
C LEU A 14 5.92 3.69 -6.46
N GLN A 15 5.92 2.89 -7.54
CA GLN A 15 7.13 2.36 -8.19
C GLN A 15 8.05 1.65 -7.19
N MET A 16 7.45 0.83 -6.31
CA MET A 16 8.14 0.11 -5.25
C MET A 16 7.96 -1.40 -5.38
N ASN A 17 8.98 -2.14 -4.97
CA ASN A 17 8.88 -3.59 -4.84
C ASN A 17 7.94 -3.97 -3.70
N GLU A 18 7.20 -5.07 -3.89
CA GLU A 18 6.21 -5.57 -2.93
C GLU A 18 6.80 -5.83 -1.55
N ARG A 19 8.04 -6.33 -1.48
CA ARG A 19 8.74 -6.55 -0.21
C ARG A 19 8.95 -5.24 0.56
N THR A 20 9.38 -4.18 -0.13
CA THR A 20 9.62 -2.87 0.46
C THR A 20 8.31 -2.25 0.92
N LEU A 21 7.27 -2.31 0.09
CA LEU A 21 5.93 -1.81 0.42
C LEU A 21 5.39 -2.48 1.69
N LYS A 22 5.39 -3.82 1.73
CA LYS A 22 4.90 -4.58 2.88
C LYS A 22 5.70 -4.27 4.14
N SER A 23 7.03 -4.23 4.04
CA SER A 23 7.90 -3.91 5.18
C SER A 23 7.64 -2.50 5.71
N GLY A 24 7.42 -1.53 4.82
CA GLY A 24 7.08 -0.15 5.19
C GLY A 24 5.75 -0.06 5.93
N LEU A 25 4.73 -0.77 5.43
CA LEU A 25 3.40 -0.82 6.04
C LEU A 25 3.37 -1.56 7.39
N ILE A 26 4.22 -2.58 7.58
CA ILE A 26 4.34 -3.33 8.84
C ILE A 26 5.10 -2.52 9.89
N SER A 27 6.21 -1.89 9.49
CA SER A 27 7.05 -1.10 10.40
C SER A 27 6.49 0.29 10.72
N GLY A 28 5.50 0.77 9.94
CA GLY A 28 4.96 2.12 10.05
C GLY A 28 5.87 3.20 9.46
N THR A 29 6.94 2.82 8.76
CA THR A 29 7.86 3.77 8.09
C THR A 29 7.28 4.38 6.81
N LEU A 30 6.25 3.75 6.24
CA LEU A 30 5.57 4.23 5.05
C LEU A 30 4.16 4.72 5.40
N ASP A 31 3.98 6.04 5.54
CA ASP A 31 2.70 6.67 5.92
C ASP A 31 1.70 6.80 4.75
N ILE A 32 1.46 5.69 4.06
CA ILE A 32 0.44 5.61 3.00
C ILE A 32 -0.73 4.71 3.42
N GLY A 33 -0.60 3.98 4.52
CA GLY A 33 -1.51 2.92 4.91
C GLY A 33 -0.99 2.17 6.12
N SER A 34 -1.56 1.00 6.39
CA SER A 34 -1.15 0.17 7.53
C SER A 34 -1.30 -1.31 7.23
N ALA A 35 -0.43 -2.12 7.82
CA ALA A 35 -0.60 -3.56 7.90
C ALA A 35 -1.36 -3.93 9.19
N ILE A 36 -2.46 -4.64 9.06
CA ILE A 36 -3.28 -5.11 10.17
C ILE A 36 -2.99 -6.60 10.37
N VAL A 37 -2.57 -6.99 11.57
CA VAL A 37 -2.40 -8.40 11.92
C VAL A 37 -3.78 -9.04 12.05
N THR A 38 -4.08 -10.02 11.21
CA THR A 38 -5.38 -10.70 11.22
C THR A 38 -5.35 -11.99 12.03
N LYS A 39 -4.26 -12.74 11.95
CA LYS A 39 -4.04 -13.99 12.69
C LYS A 39 -2.54 -14.18 12.92
N VAL A 40 -2.19 -14.90 13.98
CA VAL A 40 -0.84 -15.41 14.21
C VAL A 40 -0.89 -16.93 14.18
N ILE A 41 -0.16 -17.56 13.26
CA ILE A 41 -0.10 -19.02 13.12
C ILE A 41 1.37 -19.43 13.23
N ASN A 42 1.68 -20.36 14.14
CA ASN A 42 3.06 -20.83 14.38
C ASN A 42 4.06 -19.68 14.60
N ASN A 43 3.68 -18.72 15.45
CA ASN A 43 4.45 -17.51 15.73
C ASN A 43 4.74 -16.61 14.50
N LYS A 44 4.05 -16.84 13.38
CA LYS A 44 4.14 -16.02 12.16
C LYS A 44 2.87 -15.18 12.00
N PRO A 45 2.97 -13.85 12.07
CA PRO A 45 1.82 -12.98 11.84
C PRO A 45 1.40 -12.99 10.37
N ARG A 46 0.10 -13.08 10.13
CA ARG A 46 -0.56 -12.85 8.84
C ARG A 46 -1.11 -11.43 8.82
N TYR A 47 -0.86 -10.75 7.70
CA TYR A 47 -1.21 -9.35 7.54
C TYR A 47 -2.28 -9.16 6.47
N LYS A 48 -3.20 -8.24 6.73
CA LYS A 48 -4.05 -7.61 5.74
C LYS A 48 -3.60 -6.17 5.56
N TYR A 49 -3.40 -5.75 4.32
CA TYR A 49 -2.92 -4.41 4.02
C TYR A 49 -4.10 -3.48 3.74
N HIS A 50 -4.09 -2.32 4.38
CA HIS A 50 -5.07 -1.27 4.18
C HIS A 50 -4.34 -0.03 3.63
N ILE A 51 -4.50 0.22 2.33
CA ILE A 51 -3.78 1.28 1.61
C ILE A 51 -4.80 2.25 1.02
N PRO A 52 -5.15 3.34 1.73
CA PRO A 52 -6.03 4.38 1.19
C PRO A 52 -5.45 5.05 -0.05
N THR A 53 -6.21 5.07 -1.14
CA THR A 53 -5.80 5.72 -2.39
C THR A 53 -5.40 7.18 -2.14
N LYS A 54 -6.22 7.94 -1.39
CA LYS A 54 -5.92 9.35 -1.06
C LYS A 54 -4.59 9.57 -0.36
N ARG A 55 -4.14 8.63 0.48
CA ARG A 55 -2.84 8.75 1.15
C ARG A 55 -1.70 8.46 0.18
N ALA A 56 -1.84 7.44 -0.66
CA ALA A 56 -0.88 7.15 -1.72
C ALA A 56 -0.78 8.31 -2.73
N GLU A 57 -1.91 8.91 -3.12
CA GLU A 57 -1.95 10.09 -4.01
C GLU A 57 -1.23 11.29 -3.38
N ARG A 58 -1.47 11.55 -2.10
CA ARG A 58 -0.77 12.61 -1.35
C ARG A 58 0.73 12.37 -1.30
N TYR A 59 1.16 11.11 -1.13
CA TYR A 59 2.57 10.74 -1.13
C TYR A 59 3.23 10.95 -2.49
N MET A 60 2.55 10.61 -3.58
CA MET A 60 3.08 10.74 -4.94
C MET A 60 2.94 12.13 -5.54
N GLY A 61 2.00 12.95 -5.06
CA GLY A 61 1.69 14.26 -5.64
C GLY A 61 0.90 14.21 -6.95
N ILE A 62 0.38 13.03 -7.33
CA ILE A 62 -0.46 12.81 -8.52
C ILE A 62 -1.67 11.96 -8.13
N SER A 63 -2.79 12.12 -8.83
CA SER A 63 -3.95 11.25 -8.63
C SER A 63 -3.69 9.85 -9.20
N TYR A 64 -4.27 8.82 -8.58
CA TYR A 64 -4.13 7.46 -9.08
C TYR A 64 -4.79 7.30 -10.45
N GLU A 65 -5.87 8.05 -10.70
CA GLU A 65 -6.55 8.07 -12.00
C GLU A 65 -5.69 8.69 -13.11
N ASP A 66 -4.92 9.74 -12.82
CA ASP A 66 -4.02 10.34 -13.80
C ASP A 66 -2.80 9.46 -14.07
N PHE A 67 -2.28 8.79 -13.04
CA PHE A 67 -1.25 7.77 -13.22
C PHE A 67 -1.72 6.64 -14.16
N LEU A 68 -2.96 6.18 -14.03
CA LEU A 68 -3.51 5.16 -14.92
C LEU A 68 -3.68 5.64 -16.37
N LYS A 69 -3.89 6.93 -16.61
CA LYS A 69 -3.96 7.51 -17.97
C LYS A 69 -2.59 7.69 -18.63
N MET A 70 -1.53 7.82 -17.83
CA MET A 70 -0.15 7.93 -18.34
C MET A 70 0.46 6.58 -18.73
N ARG A 71 -0.21 5.48 -18.39
CA ARG A 71 0.22 4.12 -18.65
C ARG A 71 -0.44 3.57 -19.91
#